data_AF-A0A2D7IKJ6-F1
#
_entry.id   AF-A0A2D7IKJ6-F1
#
_cell.length_a   1.000
_cell.length_b   1.000
_cell.length_c   1.000
_cell.angle_alpha   90.00
_cell.angle_beta   90.00
_cell.angle_gamma   90.00
#
_symmetry.space_group_name_H-M   'P 1'
#
loop_
_entity.id
_entity.type
_entity.pdbx_description
1 polymer ?
#
loop_
_entity_poly.entity_id
_entity_poly.type
_entity_poly.pdbx_seq_one_letter_code
_entity_poly.pdbx_strand_id
1 'polypeptide(L)'
;MKNHPLILTCCAFLLINCVFAQINKKNIVEYKNLKKRVYNFTKIDFVTSEGEFNESICTLLIPDLVEDSPPYVAIYYKRDNSEWFTESLYRKRLRFNFKDGVLKIDQSNFWDWFEISEIKIVVIY
;
A
#
# COMPACT_ATOMS: atom_id res chain seq x y z
N MET A 1 -8.56 49.45 -32.81
CA MET A 1 -8.85 48.64 -31.60
C MET A 1 -7.96 49.16 -30.49
N LYS A 2 -8.51 49.75 -29.42
CA LYS A 2 -7.71 50.29 -28.32
C LYS A 2 -7.24 49.12 -27.45
N ASN A 3 -5.93 48.91 -27.38
CA ASN A 3 -5.35 47.95 -26.44
C ASN A 3 -5.60 48.46 -25.02
N HIS A 4 -6.24 47.64 -24.18
CA HIS A 4 -6.48 47.95 -22.77
C HIS A 4 -5.50 47.15 -21.91
N PRO A 5 -4.23 47.59 -21.79
CA PRO A 5 -3.17 46.85 -21.11
C PRO A 5 -3.52 46.57 -19.65
N LEU A 6 -4.25 47.47 -18.99
CA LEU A 6 -4.72 47.31 -17.60
C LEU A 6 -5.75 46.18 -17.44
N ILE A 7 -6.59 45.95 -18.45
CA ILE A 7 -7.57 44.84 -18.41
C ILE A 7 -6.81 43.53 -18.60
N LEU A 8 -5.86 43.51 -19.55
CA LEU A 8 -5.05 42.32 -19.82
C LEU A 8 -4.22 41.89 -18.60
N THR A 9 -3.60 42.86 -17.89
CA THR A 9 -2.85 42.57 -16.66
C THR A 9 -3.75 42.12 -15.52
N CYS A 10 -4.94 42.70 -15.37
CA CYS A 10 -5.91 42.29 -14.35
C CYS A 10 -6.44 40.87 -14.61
N CYS A 11 -6.77 40.54 -15.87
CA CYS A 11 -7.15 39.19 -16.26
C CYS A 11 -6.02 38.17 -16.02
N ALA A 12 -4.77 38.52 -16.36
CA ALA A 12 -3.62 37.67 -16.09
C ALA A 12 -3.45 37.44 -14.57
N PHE A 13 -3.61 38.47 -13.75
CA PHE A 13 -3.52 38.37 -12.29
C PHE A 13 -4.64 37.49 -11.70
N LEU A 14 -5.87 37.60 -12.19
CA LEU A 14 -6.99 36.76 -11.78
C LEU A 14 -6.79 35.29 -12.18
N LEU A 15 -6.27 35.04 -13.38
CA LEU A 15 -5.95 33.68 -13.84
C LEU A 15 -4.87 33.03 -12.97
N ILE A 16 -3.81 33.77 -12.61
CA ILE A 16 -2.75 33.27 -11.72
C ILE A 16 -3.32 32.88 -10.35
N ASN A 17 -4.13 33.75 -9.73
CA ASN A 17 -4.74 33.47 -8.42
C ASN A 17 -5.71 32.26 -8.46
N CYS A 18 -6.42 32.06 -9.56
CA CYS A 18 -7.31 30.91 -9.74
C CYS A 18 -6.53 29.59 -9.77
N VAL A 19 -5.36 29.56 -10.44
CA VAL A 19 -4.48 28.38 -10.48
C VAL A 19 -3.96 28.04 -9.08
N PHE A 20 -3.53 29.04 -8.28
CA PHE A 20 -3.06 28.79 -6.91
C PHE A 20 -4.18 28.35 -5.96
N ALA A 21 -5.40 28.86 -6.12
CA ALA A 21 -6.55 28.49 -5.30
C ALA A 21 -7.03 27.03 -5.54
N GLN A 22 -6.70 26.43 -6.68
CA GLN A 22 -7.00 25.03 -6.98
C GLN A 22 -6.04 24.04 -6.29
N ILE A 23 -4.88 24.49 -5.80
CA ILE A 23 -3.89 23.62 -5.15
C ILE A 23 -4.35 23.32 -3.72
N ASN A 24 -5.16 22.28 -3.55
CA ASN A 24 -5.58 21.81 -2.23
C ASN A 24 -4.47 20.99 -1.56
N LYS A 25 -3.60 21.68 -0.82
CA LYS A 25 -2.54 21.04 0.00
C LYS A 25 -3.05 20.54 1.36
N LYS A 26 -4.30 20.85 1.75
CA LYS A 26 -4.78 20.70 3.13
C LYS A 26 -4.83 19.23 3.58
N ASN A 27 -4.93 18.30 2.65
CA ASN A 27 -5.09 16.86 2.92
C ASN A 27 -3.89 16.01 2.47
N ILE A 28 -2.77 16.63 2.10
CA ILE A 28 -1.57 15.91 1.66
C ILE A 28 -0.60 15.86 2.83
N VAL A 29 -0.24 14.65 3.25
CA VAL A 29 0.83 14.40 4.22
C VAL A 29 1.96 13.70 3.48
N GLU A 30 3.11 14.35 3.41
CA GLU A 30 4.33 13.78 2.85
C GLU A 30 5.16 13.16 3.98
N TYR A 31 5.42 11.87 3.87
CA TYR A 31 6.31 11.16 4.79
C TYR A 31 7.72 11.09 4.20
N LYS A 32 8.72 11.39 5.02
CA LYS A 32 10.15 11.25 4.68
C LYS A 32 10.75 10.14 5.52
N ASN A 33 11.77 9.45 5.00
CA ASN A 33 12.46 8.34 5.69
C ASN A 33 11.59 7.10 5.97
N LEU A 34 10.67 6.78 5.06
CA LEU A 34 9.87 5.54 5.14
C LEU A 34 10.78 4.30 5.20
N LYS A 35 10.39 3.35 6.05
CA LYS A 35 11.03 2.03 6.14
C LYS A 35 10.26 1.05 5.27
N LYS A 36 11.00 0.21 4.54
CA LYS A 36 10.45 -0.92 3.80
C LYS A 36 10.86 -2.21 4.51
N ARG A 37 9.88 -3.04 4.88
CA ARG A 37 10.11 -4.40 5.39
C ARG A 37 9.49 -5.41 4.44
N VAL A 38 10.19 -6.51 4.19
CA VAL A 38 9.72 -7.60 3.32
C VAL A 38 9.82 -8.91 4.07
N TYR A 39 8.68 -9.57 4.24
CA TYR A 39 8.57 -10.91 4.79
C TYR A 39 8.48 -11.88 3.63
N ASN A 40 9.32 -12.92 3.64
CA ASN A 40 9.35 -13.94 2.61
C ASN A 40 8.91 -15.26 3.22
N PHE A 41 7.91 -15.89 2.60
CA PHE A 41 7.40 -17.19 3.00
C PHE A 41 7.44 -18.12 1.79
N THR A 42 7.89 -19.34 2.02
CA THR A 42 7.87 -20.43 1.06
C THR A 42 6.75 -21.40 1.42
N LYS A 43 6.45 -22.36 0.55
CA LYS A 43 5.36 -23.32 0.76
C LYS A 43 5.42 -24.05 2.10
N ILE A 44 6.62 -24.33 2.61
CA ILE A 44 6.80 -24.95 3.92
C ILE A 44 6.42 -24.04 5.11
N ASP A 45 6.42 -22.73 4.91
CA ASP A 45 6.13 -21.76 5.96
C ASP A 45 4.62 -21.52 6.10
N PHE A 46 3.91 -21.49 4.96
CA PHE A 46 2.48 -21.19 4.92
C PHE A 46 1.57 -22.42 4.78
N VAL A 47 2.13 -23.63 4.75
CA VAL A 47 1.39 -24.90 4.75
C VAL A 47 1.81 -25.74 5.96
N THR A 48 0.83 -26.22 6.74
CA THR A 48 1.07 -27.07 7.91
C THR A 48 1.45 -28.50 7.49
N SER A 49 1.91 -29.32 8.44
CA SER A 49 2.15 -30.75 8.20
C SER A 49 0.89 -31.52 7.78
N GLU A 50 -0.29 -31.00 8.13
CA GLU A 50 -1.60 -31.57 7.80
C GLU A 50 -2.08 -31.12 6.40
N GLY A 51 -1.31 -30.27 5.72
CA GLY A 51 -1.69 -29.71 4.43
C GLY A 51 -2.73 -28.60 4.53
N GLU A 52 -2.85 -27.94 5.69
CA GLU A 52 -3.73 -26.78 5.88
C GLU A 52 -2.95 -25.47 5.79
N PHE A 53 -3.66 -24.33 5.68
CA PHE A 53 -3.01 -23.02 5.67
C PHE A 53 -2.47 -22.68 7.07
N ASN A 54 -1.20 -22.30 7.15
CA ASN A 54 -0.60 -21.85 8.40
C ASN A 54 -0.92 -20.38 8.67
N GLU A 55 -1.91 -20.13 9.53
CA GLU A 55 -2.34 -18.78 9.91
C GLU A 55 -1.26 -17.97 10.65
N SER A 56 -0.16 -18.58 11.11
CA SER A 56 0.90 -17.83 11.78
C SER A 56 1.50 -16.75 10.88
N ILE A 57 1.52 -16.97 9.55
CA ILE A 57 2.04 -15.98 8.58
C ILE A 57 1.16 -14.73 8.45
N CYS A 58 -0.06 -14.77 8.99
CA CYS A 58 -0.98 -13.63 9.03
C CYS A 58 -0.61 -12.59 10.08
N THR A 59 0.28 -12.91 11.03
CA THR A 59 0.67 -11.98 12.10
C THR A 59 2.13 -11.56 11.94
N LEU A 60 2.35 -10.28 11.64
CA LEU A 60 3.67 -9.71 11.43
C LEU A 60 4.04 -8.78 12.59
N LEU A 61 5.21 -9.02 13.18
CA LEU A 61 5.76 -8.18 14.25
C LEU A 61 6.62 -7.06 13.64
N ILE A 62 6.21 -5.82 13.90
CA ILE A 62 6.82 -4.58 13.45
C ILE A 62 6.96 -3.64 14.65
N PRO A 63 7.93 -3.87 15.56
CA PRO A 63 8.00 -3.15 16.84
C PRO A 63 8.12 -1.62 16.71
N ASP A 64 8.59 -1.15 15.57
CA ASP A 64 8.77 0.26 15.23
C ASP A 64 7.63 0.85 14.40
N LEU A 65 6.51 0.12 14.20
CA LEU A 65 5.28 0.63 13.59
C LEU A 65 4.43 1.33 14.65
N VAL A 66 4.15 2.61 14.42
CA VAL A 66 3.35 3.47 15.31
C VAL A 66 1.93 3.62 14.75
N GLU A 67 0.93 3.71 15.63
CA GLU A 67 -0.50 3.73 15.24
C GLU A 67 -0.92 4.95 14.43
N ASP A 68 -0.20 6.07 14.57
CA ASP A 68 -0.51 7.34 13.92
C ASP A 68 -0.14 7.36 12.42
N SER A 69 0.66 6.40 11.96
CA SER A 69 1.05 6.24 10.56
C SER A 69 0.55 4.90 10.01
N PRO A 70 -0.57 4.87 9.27
CA PRO A 70 -1.06 3.63 8.70
C PRO A 70 -0.06 3.06 7.70
N PRO A 71 0.32 1.77 7.82
CA PRO A 71 1.28 1.17 6.91
C PRO A 71 0.64 0.95 5.53
N TYR A 72 1.45 1.09 4.49
CA TYR A 72 1.13 0.50 3.19
C TYR A 72 1.52 -0.97 3.20
N VAL A 73 0.59 -1.85 2.83
CA VAL A 73 0.81 -3.30 2.79
C VAL A 73 0.48 -3.83 1.40
N ALA A 74 1.36 -4.67 0.87
CA ALA A 74 1.16 -5.38 -0.38
C ALA A 74 1.56 -6.86 -0.23
N ILE A 75 0.80 -7.76 -0.83
CA ILE A 75 1.11 -9.19 -0.86
C ILE A 75 1.39 -9.58 -2.31
N TYR A 76 2.56 -10.17 -2.52
CA TYR A 76 2.99 -10.73 -3.79
C TYR A 76 3.00 -12.24 -3.70
N TYR A 77 2.56 -12.86 -4.77
CA TYR A 77 2.46 -14.29 -4.93
C TYR A 77 3.31 -14.73 -6.11
N LYS A 78 3.79 -15.96 -6.04
CA LYS A 78 4.45 -16.62 -7.14
C LYS A 78 4.03 -18.08 -7.16
N ARG A 79 3.64 -18.56 -8.34
CA ARG A 79 3.38 -19.98 -8.61
C ARG A 79 4.66 -20.62 -9.15
N ASP A 80 4.66 -21.95 -9.21
CA ASP A 80 5.74 -22.69 -9.85
C ASP A 80 5.88 -22.27 -11.32
N ASN A 81 7.11 -21.92 -11.71
CA ASN A 81 7.45 -21.45 -13.05
C ASN A 81 6.67 -20.20 -13.52
N SER A 82 6.17 -19.37 -12.59
CA SER A 82 5.53 -18.09 -12.92
C SER A 82 6.35 -16.88 -12.50
N GLU A 83 6.01 -15.74 -13.09
CA GLU A 83 6.42 -14.43 -12.59
C GLU A 83 5.67 -14.08 -11.29
N TRP A 84 6.21 -13.09 -10.57
CA TRP A 84 5.55 -12.50 -9.42
C TRP A 84 4.29 -11.74 -9.84
N PHE A 85 3.20 -11.92 -9.11
CA PHE A 85 1.98 -11.15 -9.29
C PHE A 85 1.46 -10.64 -7.95
N THR A 86 0.70 -9.55 -7.99
CA THR A 86 0.05 -8.97 -6.81
C THR A 86 -1.45 -9.15 -6.93
N GLU A 87 -2.08 -9.59 -5.84
CA GLU A 87 -3.54 -9.67 -5.79
C GLU A 87 -4.26 -8.33 -5.78
N SER A 88 -3.54 -7.24 -5.48
CA SER A 88 -4.12 -5.90 -5.58
C SER A 88 -4.66 -5.59 -6.98
N LEU A 89 -4.28 -6.38 -8.00
CA LEU A 89 -4.77 -6.28 -9.36
C LEU A 89 -6.01 -7.14 -9.66
N TYR A 90 -6.40 -8.12 -8.83
CA TYR A 90 -7.37 -9.16 -9.26
C TYR A 90 -8.77 -9.18 -8.64
N ARG A 91 -9.08 -8.48 -7.53
CA ARG A 91 -10.46 -8.03 -7.10
C ARG A 91 -10.64 -7.79 -5.59
N LYS A 92 -9.71 -8.20 -4.72
CA LYS A 92 -9.90 -8.04 -3.27
C LYS A 92 -9.16 -6.83 -2.71
N ARG A 93 -9.88 -6.03 -1.92
CA ARG A 93 -9.25 -5.06 -1.02
C ARG A 93 -8.48 -5.86 0.03
N LEU A 94 -7.18 -5.57 0.18
CA LEU A 94 -6.36 -6.17 1.22
C LEU A 94 -6.96 -5.83 2.59
N ARG A 95 -7.22 -6.85 3.41
CA ARG A 95 -7.80 -6.69 4.75
C ARG A 95 -6.75 -6.92 5.82
N PHE A 96 -6.47 -5.90 6.61
CA PHE A 96 -5.57 -6.02 7.75
C PHE A 96 -5.98 -5.04 8.85
N ASN A 97 -5.51 -5.32 10.07
CA ASN A 97 -5.48 -4.37 11.16
C ASN A 97 -4.04 -4.22 11.64
N PHE A 98 -3.74 -3.08 12.25
CA PHE A 98 -2.45 -2.85 12.87
C PHE A 98 -2.66 -2.16 14.22
N LYS A 99 -1.90 -2.58 15.22
CA LYS A 99 -1.96 -2.03 16.58
C LYS A 99 -0.69 -2.37 17.34
N ASP A 100 -0.12 -1.41 18.08
CA ASP A 100 1.02 -1.64 18.98
C ASP A 100 2.18 -2.44 18.35
N GLY A 101 2.57 -2.10 17.12
CA GLY A 101 3.64 -2.81 16.41
C GLY A 101 3.29 -4.21 15.91
N VAL A 102 2.00 -4.59 15.89
CA VAL A 102 1.50 -5.86 15.34
C VAL A 102 0.62 -5.58 14.14
N LEU A 103 0.94 -6.17 12.99
CA LEU A 103 0.13 -6.13 11.78
C LEU A 103 -0.54 -7.51 11.61
N LYS A 104 -1.87 -7.57 11.71
CA LYS A 104 -2.64 -8.81 11.46
C LYS A 104 -3.37 -8.72 10.14
N ILE A 105 -3.10 -9.68 9.27
CA ILE A 105 -3.67 -9.81 7.94
C ILE A 105 -4.81 -10.84 8.03
N ASP A 106 -5.94 -10.56 7.38
CA ASP A 106 -7.05 -11.51 7.32
C ASP A 106 -6.66 -12.71 6.45
N GLN A 107 -6.94 -13.93 6.90
CA GLN A 107 -6.66 -15.17 6.16
C GLN A 107 -7.28 -15.16 4.76
N SER A 108 -8.44 -14.50 4.59
CA SER A 108 -9.15 -14.43 3.30
C SER A 108 -8.39 -13.69 2.19
N ASN A 109 -7.28 -13.03 2.52
CA ASN A 109 -6.34 -12.45 1.55
C ASN A 109 -5.49 -13.51 0.84
N PHE A 110 -5.29 -14.68 1.44
CA PHE A 110 -4.45 -15.76 0.91
C PHE A 110 -5.32 -16.82 0.22
N TRP A 111 -6.22 -16.42 -0.68
CA TRP A 111 -7.01 -17.43 -1.41
C TRP A 111 -6.11 -18.17 -2.42
N ASP A 112 -6.46 -19.41 -2.72
CA ASP A 112 -5.69 -20.31 -3.59
C ASP A 112 -4.21 -20.48 -3.18
N TRP A 113 -3.91 -20.32 -1.88
CA TRP A 113 -2.58 -20.52 -1.31
C TRP A 113 -1.97 -21.90 -1.66
N PHE A 114 -2.81 -22.90 -1.94
CA PHE A 114 -2.37 -24.24 -2.35
C PHE A 114 -1.66 -24.26 -3.72
N GLU A 115 -1.98 -23.32 -4.61
CA GLU A 115 -1.34 -23.18 -5.93
C GLU A 115 -0.05 -22.36 -5.87
N ILE A 116 0.19 -21.68 -4.75
CA ILE A 116 1.33 -20.77 -4.57
C ILE A 116 2.55 -21.56 -4.10
N SER A 117 3.74 -21.09 -4.49
CA SER A 117 5.02 -21.61 -4.03
C SER A 117 5.78 -20.61 -3.15
N GLU A 118 5.63 -19.31 -3.41
CA GLU A 118 6.21 -18.24 -2.59
C GLU A 118 5.22 -17.09 -2.35
N ILE A 119 5.24 -16.54 -1.14
CA ILE A 119 4.49 -15.35 -0.72
C ILE A 119 5.49 -14.32 -0.19
N LYS A 120 5.33 -13.06 -0.63
CA LYS A 120 6.06 -11.93 -0.05
C LYS A 120 5.09 -10.88 0.45
N ILE A 121 5.25 -10.48 1.70
CA ILE A 121 4.47 -9.40 2.31
C ILE A 121 5.37 -8.19 2.46
N VAL A 122 5.05 -7.12 1.73
CA VAL A 122 5.78 -5.86 1.76
C VAL A 122 5.01 -4.87 2.62
N VAL A 123 5.71 -4.28 3.59
CA VAL A 123 5.17 -3.23 4.45
C VAL A 123 6.04 -1.98 4.30
N ILE A 124 5.41 -0.84 4.04
CA ILE A 124 6.05 0.48 4.04
C ILE A 124 5.40 1.33 5.13
N TYR A 125 6.20 1.89 6.03
CA TYR A 125 5.74 2.65 7.20
C TYR A 125 6.75 3.70 7.64
#